data_AF-A0A2V7FBT0-F1
#
_entry.id   AF-A0A2V7FBT0-F1
#
_cell.length_a   1.000
_cell.length_b   1.000
_cell.length_c   1.000
_cell.angle_alpha   90.00
_cell.angle_beta   90.00
_cell.angle_gamma   90.00
#
_symmetry.space_group_name_H-M   'P 1'
#
loop_
_entity.id
_entity.type
_entity.pdbx_description
1 polymer ?
#
loop_
_entity_poly.entity_id
_entity_poly.type
_entity_poly.pdbx_seq_one_letter_code
_entity_poly.pdbx_strand_id
1 'polypeptide(L)'
;MSLTDSIQQTRHIVVAIDLTAKTVRVRGEAEACTDLSCSEQTLVVSDDGGTRADLSALNAGDIVKLEGPPGQPRRIVVVRRVWDELSSPEW
;
A
#
# COMPACT_ATOMS: atom_id res chain seq x y z
N MET A 1 -12.05 -15.24 20.27
CA MET A 1 -12.22 -14.13 19.30
C MET A 1 -10.81 -13.70 18.90
N SER A 2 -10.27 -14.31 17.85
CA SER A 2 -8.84 -14.19 17.52
C SER A 2 -8.57 -12.88 16.79
N LEU A 3 -7.72 -12.06 17.39
CA LEU A 3 -7.16 -10.82 16.85
C LEU A 3 -6.38 -11.03 15.52
N THR A 4 -6.13 -12.28 15.15
CA THR A 4 -5.34 -12.69 14.00
C THR A 4 -6.11 -12.72 12.68
N ASP A 5 -7.45 -12.71 12.72
CA ASP A 5 -8.29 -12.74 11.50
C ASP A 5 -8.40 -11.36 10.83
N SER A 6 -8.51 -10.30 11.63
CA SER A 6 -8.61 -8.91 11.13
C SER A 6 -7.31 -8.38 10.50
N ILE A 7 -6.20 -9.09 10.66
CA ILE A 7 -4.88 -8.69 10.12
C ILE A 7 -4.66 -9.23 8.70
N GLN A 8 -5.41 -10.25 8.28
CA GLN A 8 -5.26 -10.85 6.95
C GLN A 8 -6.10 -10.16 5.87
N GLN A 9 -7.23 -9.54 6.23
CA GLN A 9 -8.26 -9.13 5.26
C GLN A 9 -8.06 -7.77 4.56
N THR A 10 -6.91 -7.08 4.70
CA THR A 10 -6.77 -5.72 4.10
C THR A 10 -5.41 -5.51 3.44
N ARG A 11 -4.89 -6.55 2.77
CA ARG A 11 -3.74 -6.39 1.88
C ARG A 11 -4.25 -6.04 0.50
N HIS A 12 -3.70 -4.97 -0.07
CA HIS A 12 -3.98 -4.53 -1.42
C HIS A 12 -2.70 -4.45 -2.22
N ILE A 13 -2.77 -4.77 -3.50
CA ILE A 13 -1.64 -4.64 -4.42
C ILE A 13 -1.77 -3.29 -5.11
N VAL A 14 -0.73 -2.47 -5.07
CA VAL A 14 -0.68 -1.22 -5.82
C VAL A 14 -0.59 -1.55 -7.31
N VAL A 15 -1.54 -1.05 -8.09
CA VAL A 15 -1.59 -1.28 -9.55
C VAL A 15 -1.00 -0.09 -10.28
N ALA A 16 -1.33 1.11 -9.84
CA ALA A 16 -0.86 2.35 -10.43
C ALA A 16 -0.86 3.47 -9.40
N ILE A 17 0.01 4.45 -9.60
CA ILE A 17 0.12 5.65 -8.77
C ILE A 17 0.05 6.85 -9.71
N ASP A 18 -0.88 7.77 -9.45
CA ASP A 18 -0.96 9.05 -10.12
C ASP A 18 -0.61 10.16 -9.12
N LEU A 19 0.61 10.68 -9.21
CA LEU A 19 1.09 11.73 -8.33
C LEU A 19 0.47 13.10 -8.65
N THR A 20 -0.05 13.29 -9.86
CA THR A 20 -0.66 14.56 -10.29
C THR A 20 -2.06 14.70 -9.71
N ALA A 21 -2.86 13.64 -9.84
CA ALA A 21 -4.20 13.52 -9.29
C ALA A 21 -4.20 13.11 -7.80
N LYS A 22 -3.03 12.73 -7.26
CA LYS A 22 -2.86 12.17 -5.91
C LYS A 22 -3.76 10.96 -5.68
N THR A 23 -3.86 10.09 -6.69
CA THR A 23 -4.66 8.87 -6.61
C THR A 23 -3.77 7.64 -6.65
N VAL A 24 -4.15 6.62 -5.89
CA VAL A 24 -3.48 5.31 -5.91
C VAL A 24 -4.51 4.27 -6.27
N ARG A 25 -4.29 3.57 -7.37
CA ARG A 25 -5.13 2.43 -7.76
C ARG A 25 -4.59 1.19 -7.09
N VAL A 26 -5.45 0.52 -6.34
CA VAL A 26 -5.09 -0.73 -5.66
C VAL A 26 -6.04 -1.86 -6.06
N ARG A 27 -5.54 -3.10 -5.99
CA ARG A 27 -6.29 -4.32 -6.25
C ARG A 27 -6.48 -5.08 -4.94
N GLY A 28 -7.73 -5.33 -4.57
CA GLY A 28 -8.08 -6.18 -3.42
C GLY A 28 -8.16 -7.66 -3.77
N GLU A 29 -8.52 -8.48 -2.79
CA GLU A 29 -8.64 -9.94 -2.92
C GLU A 29 -9.69 -10.38 -3.95
N ALA A 30 -10.81 -9.63 -4.07
CA ALA A 30 -11.84 -9.87 -5.06
C ALA A 30 -11.42 -9.51 -6.51
N GLU A 31 -10.11 -9.32 -6.75
CA GLU A 31 -9.50 -8.87 -8.00
C GLU A 31 -10.01 -7.52 -8.54
N ALA A 32 -10.88 -6.84 -7.78
CA ALA A 32 -11.43 -5.54 -8.08
C ALA A 32 -10.41 -4.43 -7.84
N CYS A 33 -10.25 -3.56 -8.85
CA CYS A 33 -9.46 -2.34 -8.73
C CYS A 33 -10.29 -1.23 -8.07
N THR A 34 -9.70 -0.57 -7.09
CA THR A 34 -10.28 0.58 -6.41
C THR A 34 -9.31 1.76 -6.50
N ASP A 35 -9.82 2.91 -6.88
CA ASP A 35 -9.08 4.17 -6.87
C ASP A 35 -9.20 4.82 -5.49
N LEU A 36 -8.06 5.06 -4.87
CA LEU A 36 -7.95 5.73 -3.59
C LEU A 36 -7.55 7.18 -3.82
N SER A 37 -8.30 8.10 -3.24
CA SER A 37 -7.95 9.52 -3.21
C SER A 37 -7.04 9.78 -2.03
N CYS A 38 -5.78 10.13 -2.31
CA CYS A 38 -4.81 10.46 -1.28
C CYS A 38 -4.78 11.98 -1.08
N SER A 39 -4.75 12.39 0.18
CA SER A 39 -4.58 13.79 0.56
C SER A 39 -3.11 14.12 0.75
N GLU A 40 -2.78 15.40 0.91
CA GLU A 40 -1.41 15.83 1.29
C GLU A 40 -0.99 15.32 2.67
N GLN A 41 -1.95 14.87 3.48
CA GLN A 41 -1.71 14.29 4.80
C GLN A 41 -1.61 12.76 4.75
N THR A 42 -1.75 12.14 3.57
CA THR A 42 -1.65 10.70 3.43
C THR A 42 -0.20 10.26 3.59
N LEU A 43 0.08 9.52 4.66
CA LEU A 43 1.43 9.08 5.00
C LEU A 43 1.70 7.69 4.45
N VAL A 44 2.79 7.51 3.72
CA VAL A 44 3.30 6.17 3.37
C VAL A 44 4.33 5.76 4.42
N VAL A 45 4.15 4.58 5.01
CA VAL A 45 5.06 4.03 6.03
C VAL A 45 5.41 2.59 5.70
N SER A 46 6.57 2.11 6.13
CA SER A 46 6.86 0.67 6.09
C SER A 46 6.28 -0.05 7.31
N ASP A 47 5.98 -1.34 7.19
CA ASP A 47 5.38 -2.17 8.26
C ASP A 47 6.22 -2.22 9.55
N ASP A 48 7.56 -2.10 9.44
CA ASP A 48 8.49 -1.96 10.59
C ASP A 48 8.34 -0.63 11.37
N GLY A 49 7.41 0.25 10.98
CA GLY A 49 7.25 1.58 11.57
C GLY A 49 8.36 2.57 11.19
N GLY A 50 9.22 2.16 10.25
CA GLY A 50 10.31 2.96 9.70
C GLY A 50 9.87 4.10 8.78
N THR A 51 10.75 4.45 7.84
CA THR A 51 10.74 5.64 6.99
C THR A 51 9.34 6.10 6.55
N ARG A 52 8.99 7.32 6.96
CA ARG A 52 7.83 8.04 6.42
C ARG A 52 8.21 8.57 5.05
N ALA A 53 7.41 8.22 4.05
CA ALA A 53 7.58 8.68 2.70
C ALA A 53 6.27 9.19 2.13
N ASP A 54 6.36 9.87 1.00
CA ASP A 54 5.22 10.31 0.21
C ASP A 54 4.79 9.21 -0.78
N LEU A 55 3.69 9.45 -1.50
CA LEU A 55 3.17 8.54 -2.52
C LEU A 55 4.19 8.17 -3.61
N SER A 56 5.19 9.03 -3.85
CA SER A 56 6.29 8.79 -4.80
C SER A 56 7.17 7.61 -4.42
N ALA A 57 7.12 7.13 -3.18
CA ALA A 57 7.87 5.96 -2.72
C ALA A 57 7.12 4.63 -2.92
N LEU A 58 5.87 4.67 -3.40
CA LEU A 58 5.09 3.50 -3.77
C LEU A 58 5.41 3.07 -5.21
N ASN A 59 5.49 1.77 -5.44
CA ASN A 59 5.62 1.19 -6.76
C ASN A 59 4.44 0.30 -7.09
N ALA A 60 4.12 0.20 -8.39
CA ALA A 60 3.19 -0.82 -8.86
C ALA A 60 3.75 -2.22 -8.52
N GLY A 61 2.90 -3.08 -7.95
CA GLY A 61 3.27 -4.38 -7.40
C GLY A 61 3.47 -4.39 -5.89
N ASP A 62 3.67 -3.24 -5.24
CA ASP A 62 3.81 -3.19 -3.78
C ASP A 62 2.54 -3.67 -3.08
N ILE A 63 2.70 -4.42 -1.99
CA ILE A 63 1.60 -4.89 -1.16
C ILE A 63 1.48 -3.94 0.03
N VAL A 64 0.32 -3.30 0.14
CA VAL A 64 0.03 -2.28 1.15
C VAL A 64 -1.18 -2.66 2.00
N LYS A 65 -1.20 -2.20 3.25
CA LYS A 65 -2.40 -2.08 4.08
C LYS A 65 -2.85 -0.63 4.08
N LEU A 66 -4.16 -0.42 4.08
CA LEU A 66 -4.75 0.91 4.10
C LEU A 66 -5.34 1.17 5.49
N GLU A 67 -4.91 2.23 6.14
CA GLU A 67 -5.53 2.70 7.39
C GLU A 67 -6.26 4.03 7.15
N GLY A 68 -7.52 4.09 7.58
CA GLY A 68 -8.37 5.27 7.43
C GLY A 68 -9.73 4.93 6.84
N PRO A 69 -10.51 5.96 6.45
CA PRO A 69 -11.80 5.76 5.82
C PRO A 69 -11.65 5.08 4.44
N PRO A 70 -12.64 4.25 4.02
CA PRO A 70 -12.61 3.58 2.73
C PRO A 70 -12.56 4.61 1.60
N GLY A 71 -11.68 4.38 0.62
CA GLY A 71 -11.48 5.28 -0.51
C GLY A 71 -10.60 6.51 -0.24
N GLN A 72 -10.30 6.83 1.03
CA GLN A 72 -9.44 7.95 1.42
C GLN A 72 -8.49 7.55 2.56
N PRO A 73 -7.45 6.74 2.27
CA PRO A 73 -6.52 6.30 3.30
C PRO A 73 -5.76 7.50 3.89
N ARG A 74 -5.69 7.55 5.22
CA ARG A 74 -4.82 8.50 5.94
C ARG A 74 -3.40 7.96 6.01
N ARG A 75 -3.25 6.64 5.99
CA ARG A 75 -1.95 6.00 6.08
C ARG A 75 -1.91 4.75 5.20
N ILE A 76 -0.85 4.62 4.42
CA ILE A 76 -0.59 3.48 3.54
C ILE A 76 0.63 2.77 4.11
N VAL A 77 0.42 1.56 4.64
CA VAL A 77 1.48 0.77 5.26
C VAL A 77 2.00 -0.23 4.22
N VAL A 78 3.21 -0.04 3.74
CA VAL A 78 3.88 -0.96 2.82
C VAL A 78 4.34 -2.19 3.60
N VAL A 79 3.71 -3.32 3.30
CA VAL A 79 3.97 -4.63 3.94
C VAL A 79 4.99 -5.43 3.15
N ARG A 80 4.97 -5.30 1.82
CA ARG A 80 5.94 -5.97 0.95
C ARG A 80 6.25 -5.08 -0.24
N ARG A 81 7.52 -4.88 -0.54
CA ARG A 81 7.95 -4.17 -1.75
C ARG A 81 8.24 -5.17 -2.85
N VAL A 82 7.72 -4.94 -4.05
CA VAL A 82 7.96 -5.84 -5.19
C VAL A 82 9.43 -5.87 -5.61
N TRP A 83 10.15 -4.77 -5.37
CA TRP A 83 11.55 -4.60 -5.73
C TRP A 83 12.54 -5.34 -4.83
N ASP A 84 12.10 -5.84 -3.67
CA ASP A 84 12.97 -6.55 -2.72
C ASP A 84 13.29 -7.99 -3.20
N GLU A 85 12.38 -8.60 -3.97
CA GLU A 85 12.51 -9.99 -4.47
C GLU A 85 13.47 -10.15 -5.67
N LEU A 86 13.92 -9.06 -6.29
CA LEU A 86 14.86 -9.07 -7.42
C LEU A 86 16.32 -8.78 -7.02
N SER A 87 16.59 -8.51 -5.74
CA SER A 87 17.94 -8.24 -5.22
C SER A 87 18.54 -9.38 -4.40
N SER A 88 18.07 -10.61 -4.59
CA SER A 88 18.83 -11.81 -4.20
C SER A 88 19.63 -12.30 -5.42
N PRO A 89 20.84 -11.78 -5.69
CA PRO A 89 21.79 -12.55 -6.47
C PRO A 89 22.20 -13.73 -5.59
N GLU A 90 21.54 -14.86 -5.78
CA GLU A 90 22.10 -16.14 -5.42
C GLU A 90 23.26 -16.43 -6.37
N TRP A 91 24.45 -15.97 -5.99
CA TRP A 91 25.75 -16.36 -6.56
C TRP A 91 26.48 -17.28 -5.59
#